data_AF-A0A9P5TBB6-F1
#
_entry.id   AF-A0A9P5TBB6-F1
#
_cell.length_a   1.000
_cell.length_b   1.000
_cell.length_c   1.000
_cell.angle_alpha   90.00
_cell.angle_beta   90.00
_cell.angle_gamma   90.00
#
_symmetry.space_group_name_H-M   'P 1'
#
loop_
_entity.id
_entity.type
_entity.pdbx_description
1 polymer ?
#
loop_
_entity_poly.entity_id
_entity_poly.type
_entity_poly.pdbx_seq_one_letter_code
_entity_poly.pdbx_strand_id
1 'polypeptide(L)'
;MSQSKSSVASRTAFDILTVESGEESEDEVLSEPEAAVPSVVETQAKLSKTALKKAAKASRREKKLQNRASPSGGDTYEPLSPPHTAPLADSETGEPISISKGPPPIKPPEPLPLTANTNPSRPEAPPSSNSHSTKPSEGSRPTPARVPPSPPSISHRAQPTAVDKPLSQDLPPSSSTKQAPSFSGPVPSNVKGHAPSMPKTDAEAEKAKKSHNVLVRTLWTFIMLGGFLGCLLMGHVCMIILVFLCQTIVYREVTRLFALMDSKPVEYGGKDPWSKTLSWYFFATANYFLYGESIIHYFKHVVFAEANFLPFAANHRIISFTLYTIGFVGFVMSLKKGHLKQQFGLFCWVHMTLLLIVVSSHFIINNILEGLIWFFVPASLVICNDVFAYICGITMGRTPLIKLSPKKTVEGFVGAFLCTIVFAIVWGTLFSQLNYMICPVHDLGVNAWSNMKCTPNPVFVWREWVIWKPVAKFLSTILPGEINTISYMPYQFHLLFMACFASLVAPFGGFFASGFKRAFNIKDFGDSIPGHGGMTDRMDCQFLMGVFVYVYYSSFIREHNVTVGSVLQTIVSGLTVEEQLELIYDLKHYLRGQGITI
;
A
#
# COMPACT_ATOMS: atom_id res chain seq x y z
N MET A 1 50.20 1.51 16.00
CA MET A 1 50.17 1.50 14.51
C MET A 1 49.46 0.24 14.04
N SER A 2 48.92 0.27 12.81
CA SER A 2 48.23 -0.84 12.12
C SER A 2 46.89 -1.30 12.71
N GLN A 3 46.12 -2.02 11.88
CA GLN A 3 44.74 -2.46 12.10
C GLN A 3 44.61 -3.97 11.88
N SER A 4 43.59 -4.59 12.48
CA SER A 4 42.81 -5.63 11.81
C SER A 4 41.38 -5.66 12.38
N LYS A 5 40.41 -6.14 11.60
CA LYS A 5 38.99 -6.19 11.96
C LYS A 5 38.52 -7.63 12.04
N SER A 6 37.84 -8.02 13.12
CA SER A 6 37.01 -9.22 13.13
C SER A 6 35.68 -8.94 12.43
N SER A 7 35.18 -9.90 11.66
CA SER A 7 33.91 -9.81 10.93
C SER A 7 32.98 -10.90 11.40
N VAL A 8 32.00 -10.56 12.23
CA VAL A 8 30.96 -11.50 12.67
C VAL A 8 30.01 -11.77 11.50
N ALA A 9 30.06 -12.97 10.94
CA ALA A 9 29.12 -13.43 9.92
C ALA A 9 27.93 -14.14 10.59
N SER A 10 26.75 -13.55 10.49
CA SER A 10 25.50 -14.17 10.96
C SER A 10 25.16 -15.40 10.10
N ARG A 11 24.79 -16.51 10.76
CA ARG A 11 24.04 -17.61 10.13
C ARG A 11 22.55 -17.28 10.14
N THR A 12 21.85 -17.62 9.07
CA THR A 12 20.42 -17.36 8.90
C THR A 12 19.55 -18.47 9.50
N ALA A 13 18.43 -18.10 10.11
CA ALA A 13 17.54 -19.00 10.86
C ALA A 13 16.83 -20.12 10.04
N PHE A 14 17.16 -20.30 8.76
CA PHE A 14 16.67 -21.41 7.94
C PHE A 14 17.47 -22.70 8.11
N ASP A 15 18.73 -22.63 8.57
CA ASP A 15 19.58 -23.83 8.79
C ASP A 15 19.12 -24.70 9.99
N ILE A 16 18.09 -24.28 10.72
CA ILE A 16 17.55 -24.94 11.92
C ILE A 16 16.37 -25.88 11.59
N LEU A 17 15.83 -25.82 10.38
CA LEU A 17 14.72 -26.66 9.93
C LEU A 17 15.20 -27.75 8.96
N THR A 18 16.00 -28.69 9.46
CA THR A 18 16.27 -29.96 8.79
C THR A 18 15.00 -30.79 8.71
N VAL A 19 14.32 -30.74 7.56
CA VAL A 19 13.36 -31.76 7.17
C VAL A 19 14.17 -32.96 6.68
N GLU A 20 14.25 -34.01 7.51
CA GLU A 20 14.80 -35.29 7.08
C GLU A 20 13.89 -35.90 6.01
N SER A 21 14.45 -36.16 4.83
CA SER A 21 13.79 -36.91 3.77
C SER A 21 13.97 -38.41 4.01
N GLY A 22 13.32 -38.93 5.05
CA GLY A 22 13.15 -40.36 5.24
C GLY A 22 12.04 -40.89 4.34
N GLU A 23 12.38 -41.61 3.28
CA GLU A 23 11.45 -42.51 2.59
C GLU A 23 11.80 -43.93 3.04
N GLU A 24 10.92 -44.52 3.85
CA GLU A 24 11.00 -45.94 4.22
C GLU A 24 10.44 -46.78 3.06
N SER A 25 11.26 -47.67 2.52
CA SER A 25 10.82 -48.78 1.67
C SER A 25 11.61 -50.02 2.07
N GLU A 26 11.00 -50.86 2.91
CA GLU A 26 11.53 -52.16 3.30
C GLU A 26 11.39 -53.15 2.14
N ASP A 27 12.51 -53.77 1.72
CA ASP A 27 12.52 -54.97 0.89
C ASP A 27 13.79 -55.78 1.23
N GLU A 28 13.64 -56.96 1.83
CA GLU A 28 14.76 -57.83 2.23
C GLU A 28 15.27 -58.68 1.05
N VAL A 29 16.57 -58.63 0.76
CA VAL A 29 17.27 -59.71 0.04
C VAL A 29 18.67 -59.92 0.64
N LEU A 30 18.98 -61.16 1.05
CA LEU A 30 20.28 -61.57 1.61
C LEU A 30 21.40 -61.59 0.56
N SER A 31 22.62 -61.20 0.96
CA SER A 31 23.83 -62.04 0.82
C SER A 31 25.01 -61.49 1.64
N GLU A 32 25.95 -62.37 2.00
CA GLU A 32 27.05 -62.14 2.95
C GLU A 32 28.45 -61.93 2.26
N PRO A 33 29.54 -61.62 3.01
CA PRO A 33 30.69 -60.87 2.47
C PRO A 33 32.01 -61.64 2.28
N GLU A 34 32.90 -61.09 1.45
CA GLU A 34 34.38 -61.17 1.49
C GLU A 34 34.92 -59.91 0.74
N ALA A 35 36.04 -59.20 1.03
CA ALA A 35 37.28 -59.34 1.81
C ALA A 35 38.56 -59.35 0.91
N ALA A 36 39.69 -58.91 1.49
CA ALA A 36 41.07 -58.85 0.93
C ALA A 36 41.47 -57.70 -0.03
N VAL A 37 42.68 -57.15 0.20
CA VAL A 37 43.29 -55.89 -0.33
C VAL A 37 44.84 -56.01 -0.17
N PRO A 38 45.74 -55.71 -1.16
CA PRO A 38 46.37 -54.36 -1.26
C PRO A 38 47.07 -53.93 -2.59
N SER A 39 47.53 -52.65 -2.62
CA SER A 39 48.67 -52.07 -3.40
C SER A 39 48.52 -51.90 -4.93
N VAL A 40 48.87 -50.75 -5.55
CA VAL A 40 50.16 -50.01 -5.56
C VAL A 40 49.95 -48.48 -5.64
N VAL A 41 50.97 -47.67 -5.33
CA VAL A 41 50.92 -46.19 -5.17
C VAL A 41 51.61 -45.44 -6.31
N GLU A 42 51.01 -44.33 -6.79
CA GLU A 42 51.74 -43.24 -7.46
C GLU A 42 51.11 -41.85 -7.14
N THR A 43 51.88 -40.76 -7.29
CA THR A 43 51.62 -39.46 -6.66
C THR A 43 51.49 -38.30 -7.66
N GLN A 44 50.42 -37.50 -7.60
CA GLN A 44 50.35 -36.19 -8.27
C GLN A 44 49.70 -35.07 -7.44
N ALA A 45 50.13 -33.83 -7.70
CA ALA A 45 49.87 -32.65 -6.86
C ALA A 45 48.64 -31.83 -7.27
N LYS A 46 47.92 -31.29 -6.28
CA LYS A 46 46.74 -30.42 -6.49
C LYS A 46 47.15 -28.99 -6.87
N LEU A 47 46.75 -28.54 -8.07
CA LEU A 47 47.00 -27.15 -8.53
C LEU A 47 46.26 -26.09 -7.68
N SER A 48 46.87 -24.92 -7.56
CA SER A 48 46.32 -23.80 -6.80
C SER A 48 45.08 -23.16 -7.47
N LYS A 49 44.18 -22.62 -6.65
CA LYS A 49 42.90 -22.00 -7.09
C LYS A 49 43.09 -20.86 -8.11
N THR A 50 44.27 -20.25 -8.15
CA THR A 50 44.66 -19.21 -9.12
C THR A 50 44.85 -19.76 -10.53
N ALA A 51 45.42 -20.96 -10.68
CA ALA A 51 45.62 -21.61 -11.97
C ALA A 51 44.28 -21.98 -12.62
N LEU A 52 43.37 -22.60 -11.86
CA LEU A 52 41.99 -22.88 -12.26
C LEU A 52 41.26 -21.62 -12.75
N LYS A 53 41.41 -20.49 -12.05
CA LYS A 53 40.80 -19.20 -12.46
C LYS A 53 41.42 -18.63 -13.74
N LYS A 54 42.70 -18.92 -14.04
CA LYS A 54 43.38 -18.53 -15.29
C LYS A 54 42.93 -19.41 -16.46
N ALA A 55 42.84 -20.73 -16.26
CA ALA A 55 42.33 -21.69 -17.24
C ALA A 55 40.86 -21.41 -17.62
N ALA A 56 39.98 -21.18 -16.64
CA ALA A 56 38.57 -20.83 -16.89
C ALA A 56 38.38 -19.47 -17.61
N LYS A 57 39.39 -18.60 -17.59
CA LYS A 57 39.41 -17.34 -18.36
C LYS A 57 39.97 -17.54 -19.78
N ALA A 58 40.86 -18.51 -19.98
CA ALA A 58 41.35 -18.92 -21.30
C ALA A 58 40.25 -19.62 -22.12
N SER A 59 39.60 -20.66 -21.55
CA SER A 59 38.54 -21.40 -22.24
C SER A 59 37.30 -20.54 -22.56
N ARG A 60 36.99 -19.54 -21.74
CA ARG A 60 35.98 -18.51 -22.05
C ARG A 60 36.40 -17.53 -23.15
N ARG A 61 37.70 -17.39 -23.44
CA ARG A 61 38.21 -16.61 -24.58
C ARG A 61 38.21 -17.44 -25.86
N GLU A 62 38.56 -18.72 -25.78
CA GLU A 62 38.54 -19.67 -26.89
C GLU A 62 37.11 -19.94 -27.38
N LYS A 63 36.15 -20.23 -26.47
CA LYS A 63 34.73 -20.32 -26.86
C LYS A 63 34.18 -19.03 -27.48
N LYS A 64 34.78 -17.87 -27.20
CA LYS A 64 34.39 -16.58 -27.81
C LYS A 64 35.10 -16.28 -29.13
N LEU A 65 36.09 -17.09 -29.51
CA LEU A 65 36.75 -17.09 -30.82
C LEU A 65 36.12 -18.16 -31.73
N GLN A 66 35.85 -19.37 -31.22
CA GLN A 66 35.10 -20.41 -31.92
C GLN A 66 33.70 -19.93 -32.33
N ASN A 67 32.94 -19.30 -31.41
CA ASN A 67 31.64 -18.68 -31.74
C ASN A 67 31.74 -17.44 -32.67
N ARG A 68 32.92 -17.10 -33.20
CA ARG A 68 33.14 -16.10 -34.25
C ARG A 68 33.68 -16.69 -35.56
N ALA A 69 33.85 -18.01 -35.65
CA ALA A 69 34.49 -18.68 -36.79
C ALA A 69 33.97 -20.11 -37.02
N SER A 70 32.71 -20.24 -37.47
CA SER A 70 32.22 -21.35 -38.31
C SER A 70 30.87 -21.00 -38.95
N PRO A 71 30.66 -21.28 -40.26
CA PRO A 71 29.34 -21.28 -40.90
C PRO A 71 28.63 -22.66 -40.77
N SER A 72 27.46 -22.76 -41.39
CA SER A 72 26.48 -23.86 -41.34
C SER A 72 26.90 -25.24 -41.87
N GLY A 73 26.41 -26.30 -41.22
CA GLY A 73 26.02 -27.58 -41.86
C GLY A 73 26.68 -28.85 -41.31
N GLY A 74 25.97 -29.99 -41.44
CA GLY A 74 26.54 -31.36 -41.32
C GLY A 74 26.06 -32.17 -40.11
N ASP A 75 25.51 -33.35 -40.38
CA ASP A 75 24.86 -34.25 -39.43
C ASP A 75 25.77 -35.34 -38.81
N THR A 76 25.19 -36.07 -37.83
CA THR A 76 25.34 -37.52 -37.56
C THR A 76 26.44 -38.11 -36.64
N TYR A 77 25.96 -39.10 -35.85
CA TYR A 77 26.59 -40.27 -35.19
C TYR A 77 27.48 -40.17 -33.92
N GLU A 78 27.03 -40.92 -32.91
CA GLU A 78 27.74 -41.57 -31.78
C GLU A 78 28.63 -42.75 -32.27
N PRO A 79 29.45 -43.49 -31.46
CA PRO A 79 29.20 -43.89 -30.05
C PRO A 79 30.44 -44.07 -29.12
N LEU A 80 30.21 -44.72 -27.96
CA LEU A 80 31.12 -45.52 -27.09
C LEU A 80 31.85 -44.88 -25.87
N SER A 81 31.72 -45.59 -24.73
CA SER A 81 32.44 -45.50 -23.43
C SER A 81 33.41 -46.71 -23.31
N PRO A 82 34.04 -47.08 -22.15
CA PRO A 82 34.25 -46.46 -20.81
C PRO A 82 35.79 -46.44 -20.48
N PRO A 83 36.40 -46.73 -19.27
CA PRO A 83 35.95 -46.80 -17.86
C PRO A 83 36.85 -46.06 -16.80
N HIS A 84 36.61 -46.37 -15.52
CA HIS A 84 37.23 -46.09 -14.17
C HIS A 84 38.78 -45.87 -14.06
N THR A 85 39.42 -45.50 -12.92
CA THR A 85 39.23 -45.87 -11.48
C THR A 85 39.93 -44.89 -10.48
N ALA A 86 39.67 -44.98 -9.16
CA ALA A 86 40.45 -44.31 -8.08
C ALA A 86 40.33 -44.99 -6.67
N PRO A 87 41.42 -45.10 -5.89
CA PRO A 87 41.46 -45.04 -4.40
C PRO A 87 42.56 -44.04 -3.87
N LEU A 88 42.70 -43.56 -2.62
CA LEU A 88 42.43 -44.01 -1.21
C LEU A 88 43.54 -44.95 -0.63
N ALA A 89 44.01 -44.87 0.64
CA ALA A 89 43.75 -43.96 1.80
C ALA A 89 44.98 -43.86 2.78
N ASP A 90 44.75 -43.75 4.11
CA ASP A 90 45.66 -43.83 5.31
C ASP A 90 45.98 -42.51 6.06
N SER A 91 46.15 -42.47 7.40
CA SER A 91 45.58 -43.29 8.50
C SER A 91 45.67 -42.56 9.88
N GLU A 92 44.80 -42.97 10.82
CA GLU A 92 44.82 -42.96 12.31
C GLU A 92 45.43 -41.85 13.21
N THR A 93 44.86 -41.75 14.43
CA THR A 93 45.29 -40.93 15.58
C THR A 93 44.91 -41.61 16.90
N GLY A 94 45.74 -41.51 17.96
CA GLY A 94 45.43 -42.04 19.30
C GLY A 94 45.24 -40.96 20.38
N GLU A 95 44.17 -41.12 21.18
CA GLU A 95 44.10 -41.13 22.67
C GLU A 95 44.90 -40.16 23.60
N PRO A 96 44.53 -39.99 24.90
CA PRO A 96 43.27 -40.32 25.62
C PRO A 96 42.80 -39.26 26.69
N ILE A 97 41.77 -39.63 27.49
CA ILE A 97 41.37 -39.10 28.85
C ILE A 97 40.64 -37.72 28.94
N SER A 98 39.70 -37.44 29.89
CA SER A 98 38.36 -38.00 30.19
C SER A 98 37.60 -37.16 31.27
N ILE A 99 36.38 -37.58 31.65
CA ILE A 99 35.63 -37.32 32.93
C ILE A 99 34.69 -36.08 33.10
N SER A 100 33.38 -36.40 33.22
CA SER A 100 32.30 -35.87 34.10
C SER A 100 31.66 -34.47 33.99
N LYS A 101 30.49 -34.45 33.31
CA LYS A 101 29.12 -34.05 33.77
C LYS A 101 28.89 -32.89 34.78
N GLY A 102 27.89 -32.06 34.46
CA GLY A 102 27.11 -31.20 35.38
C GLY A 102 25.58 -31.23 35.08
N PRO A 103 24.70 -30.60 35.90
CA PRO A 103 23.26 -30.92 35.97
C PRO A 103 22.28 -30.09 35.08
N PRO A 104 20.97 -30.45 35.03
CA PRO A 104 19.95 -29.93 34.08
C PRO A 104 19.19 -28.64 34.56
N PRO A 105 18.31 -28.02 33.73
CA PRO A 105 17.89 -26.62 33.90
C PRO A 105 16.63 -26.37 34.76
N ILE A 106 16.44 -25.10 35.13
CA ILE A 106 15.36 -24.58 36.00
C ILE A 106 14.12 -24.16 35.17
N LYS A 107 12.92 -24.39 35.71
CA LYS A 107 11.63 -23.88 35.19
C LYS A 107 11.10 -22.69 36.03
N PRO A 108 10.31 -21.77 35.44
CA PRO A 108 9.58 -20.74 36.18
C PRO A 108 8.30 -21.30 36.87
N PRO A 109 7.80 -20.66 37.94
CA PRO A 109 6.59 -21.08 38.66
C PRO A 109 5.30 -20.38 38.20
N GLU A 110 4.15 -20.99 38.56
CA GLU A 110 2.77 -20.52 38.33
C GLU A 110 2.03 -20.50 39.71
N PRO A 111 1.03 -19.61 39.97
CA PRO A 111 0.61 -19.25 41.34
C PRO A 111 -0.66 -19.96 41.85
N LEU A 112 -0.91 -19.89 43.18
CA LEU A 112 -2.16 -20.12 43.93
C LEU A 112 -1.85 -19.99 45.46
N PRO A 113 -2.80 -19.88 46.42
CA PRO A 113 -4.23 -19.56 46.34
C PRO A 113 -4.68 -18.40 47.30
N LEU A 114 -6.00 -18.16 47.41
CA LEU A 114 -6.67 -17.26 48.38
C LEU A 114 -7.50 -18.06 49.39
N THR A 115 -7.55 -17.66 50.68
CA THR A 115 -8.63 -18.04 51.62
C THR A 115 -8.73 -17.17 52.88
N ALA A 116 -9.98 -16.84 53.27
CA ALA A 116 -10.52 -16.77 54.65
C ALA A 116 -10.00 -15.70 55.65
N ASN A 117 -10.81 -15.16 56.59
CA ASN A 117 -12.27 -15.26 56.81
C ASN A 117 -12.78 -14.12 57.73
N THR A 118 -14.01 -13.63 57.54
CA THR A 118 -14.94 -13.25 58.64
C THR A 118 -16.38 -13.03 58.14
N ASN A 119 -17.35 -13.51 58.92
CA ASN A 119 -18.82 -13.35 58.82
C ASN A 119 -19.36 -13.75 60.22
N PRO A 120 -20.56 -13.34 60.71
CA PRO A 120 -21.86 -13.22 60.02
C PRO A 120 -22.49 -11.80 60.24
N SER A 121 -23.75 -11.43 59.94
CA SER A 121 -25.06 -12.13 60.06
C SER A 121 -26.18 -11.43 59.24
N ARG A 122 -27.36 -12.07 59.14
CA ARG A 122 -28.63 -11.50 58.64
C ARG A 122 -29.74 -11.77 59.67
N PRO A 123 -30.58 -10.79 60.03
CA PRO A 123 -31.94 -10.63 59.46
C PRO A 123 -32.10 -9.22 58.83
N GLU A 124 -33.23 -8.51 58.65
CA GLU A 124 -34.67 -8.75 58.88
C GLU A 124 -35.54 -7.92 57.88
N ALA A 125 -36.86 -8.16 57.78
CA ALA A 125 -37.84 -7.25 57.16
C ALA A 125 -39.29 -7.52 57.64
N PRO A 126 -40.29 -6.63 57.43
CA PRO A 126 -40.32 -5.16 57.29
C PRO A 126 -41.06 -4.52 58.52
N PRO A 127 -41.59 -3.27 58.43
CA PRO A 127 -43.06 -3.15 58.40
C PRO A 127 -43.63 -1.93 57.62
N SER A 128 -44.96 -1.88 57.49
CA SER A 128 -45.79 -0.73 57.06
C SER A 128 -46.27 0.10 58.28
N SER A 129 -47.00 1.25 58.23
CA SER A 129 -47.96 1.82 57.26
C SER A 129 -48.30 3.31 57.60
N ASN A 130 -49.15 3.97 56.77
CA ASN A 130 -50.03 5.15 57.08
C ASN A 130 -49.39 6.55 57.30
N SER A 131 -50.05 7.71 57.06
CA SER A 131 -51.30 8.06 56.31
C SER A 131 -51.44 9.60 56.06
N HIS A 132 -52.51 10.03 55.35
CA HIS A 132 -52.94 11.41 54.96
C HIS A 132 -52.24 11.99 53.69
N SER A 133 -52.91 12.52 52.64
CA SER A 133 -54.21 13.21 52.39
C SER A 133 -54.18 14.70 52.79
N THR A 134 -54.50 15.69 51.91
CA THR A 134 -55.78 15.89 51.20
C THR A 134 -55.69 16.54 49.78
N LYS A 135 -56.85 16.80 49.15
CA LYS A 135 -57.10 17.39 47.81
C LYS A 135 -58.20 18.48 47.90
N PRO A 136 -58.37 19.41 46.93
CA PRO A 136 -59.41 19.32 45.87
C PRO A 136 -58.81 19.55 44.45
N SER A 137 -59.37 19.08 43.31
CA SER A 137 -60.68 19.32 42.63
C SER A 137 -60.78 20.71 41.97
N GLU A 138 -61.42 20.92 40.79
CA GLU A 138 -62.31 20.12 39.94
C GLU A 138 -61.99 20.35 38.44
N GLY A 139 -62.07 19.39 37.51
CA GLY A 139 -63.29 18.97 36.77
C GLY A 139 -62.97 18.99 35.24
N SER A 140 -63.60 18.29 34.29
CA SER A 140 -64.71 17.31 34.32
C SER A 140 -64.60 16.34 33.10
N ARG A 141 -65.27 15.18 33.12
CA ARG A 141 -65.37 14.20 32.01
C ARG A 141 -66.86 13.84 31.76
N PRO A 142 -67.28 13.31 30.60
CA PRO A 142 -67.20 11.84 30.40
C PRO A 142 -66.97 11.34 28.93
N THR A 143 -66.75 10.02 28.84
CA THR A 143 -66.67 9.12 27.66
C THR A 143 -68.07 8.59 27.21
N PRO A 144 -68.30 7.64 26.25
CA PRO A 144 -67.38 6.73 25.49
C PRO A 144 -67.67 6.44 23.96
N ALA A 145 -66.72 5.71 23.33
CA ALA A 145 -66.86 4.64 22.30
C ALA A 145 -67.58 4.81 20.93
N ARG A 146 -66.89 4.44 19.82
CA ARG A 146 -67.27 3.39 18.83
C ARG A 146 -66.10 2.99 17.90
N VAL A 147 -66.21 1.83 17.21
CA VAL A 147 -65.23 1.18 16.31
C VAL A 147 -66.00 0.37 15.22
N PRO A 148 -65.50 0.09 13.99
CA PRO A 148 -64.50 0.78 13.16
C PRO A 148 -65.21 1.58 12.02
N PRO A 149 -65.27 1.29 10.69
CA PRO A 149 -64.70 0.24 9.81
C PRO A 149 -63.77 0.72 8.65
N SER A 150 -63.25 -0.23 7.88
CA SER A 150 -62.64 -0.14 6.52
C SER A 150 -63.15 -1.35 5.69
N PRO A 151 -62.81 -1.58 4.39
CA PRO A 151 -62.07 -0.79 3.40
C PRO A 151 -62.99 -0.34 2.22
N PRO A 152 -62.74 -0.59 0.90
CA PRO A 152 -62.51 -1.94 0.35
C PRO A 152 -61.24 -2.09 -0.50
N SER A 153 -60.71 -3.32 -0.52
CA SER A 153 -59.75 -3.81 -1.52
C SER A 153 -60.49 -4.44 -2.71
N ILE A 154 -59.87 -4.44 -3.90
CA ILE A 154 -60.33 -5.23 -5.05
C ILE A 154 -59.53 -6.55 -5.09
N SER A 155 -60.22 -7.69 -5.20
CA SER A 155 -59.58 -9.01 -5.23
C SER A 155 -60.39 -10.07 -5.99
N HIS A 156 -59.66 -10.91 -6.72
CA HIS A 156 -59.95 -12.21 -7.37
C HIS A 156 -61.40 -12.69 -7.67
N ARG A 157 -61.61 -13.06 -8.94
CA ARG A 157 -62.25 -14.34 -9.37
C ARG A 157 -61.68 -14.69 -10.77
N ALA A 158 -60.82 -15.70 -10.94
CA ALA A 158 -61.02 -17.16 -10.97
C ALA A 158 -61.64 -17.69 -12.29
N GLN A 159 -61.12 -18.81 -12.80
CA GLN A 159 -61.44 -19.45 -14.09
C GLN A 159 -62.84 -20.12 -14.10
N PRO A 160 -63.36 -20.57 -15.28
CA PRO A 160 -63.17 -21.98 -15.63
C PRO A 160 -63.01 -22.35 -17.15
N THR A 161 -62.18 -23.36 -17.40
CA THR A 161 -62.23 -24.45 -18.43
C THR A 161 -62.83 -24.27 -19.85
N ALA A 162 -61.94 -24.38 -20.85
CA ALA A 162 -61.86 -25.44 -21.90
C ALA A 162 -62.81 -25.49 -23.14
N VAL A 163 -62.30 -26.19 -24.19
CA VAL A 163 -62.92 -26.63 -25.47
C VAL A 163 -63.10 -25.50 -26.52
N ASP A 164 -62.70 -25.59 -27.81
CA ASP A 164 -62.28 -26.74 -28.67
C ASP A 164 -61.08 -26.45 -29.63
N LYS A 165 -60.71 -27.44 -30.48
CA LYS A 165 -59.63 -27.49 -31.52
C LYS A 165 -60.13 -27.08 -32.94
N PRO A 166 -59.45 -27.31 -34.12
CA PRO A 166 -58.17 -27.96 -34.49
C PRO A 166 -57.11 -27.06 -35.24
N LEU A 167 -55.79 -27.36 -35.22
CA LEU A 167 -54.92 -28.08 -36.23
C LEU A 167 -54.60 -27.25 -37.52
N SER A 168 -53.43 -27.27 -38.21
CA SER A 168 -52.31 -28.25 -38.35
C SER A 168 -50.94 -27.55 -38.65
N GLN A 169 -49.77 -28.02 -38.16
CA GLN A 169 -48.69 -28.83 -38.82
C GLN A 169 -47.81 -28.10 -39.90
N ASP A 170 -46.49 -28.33 -40.08
CA ASP A 170 -45.49 -29.19 -39.38
C ASP A 170 -43.99 -28.78 -39.62
N LEU A 171 -43.03 -29.52 -39.04
CA LEU A 171 -41.54 -29.39 -39.08
C LEU A 171 -40.87 -30.80 -39.27
N PRO A 172 -39.52 -30.98 -39.32
CA PRO A 172 -38.43 -30.12 -39.82
C PRO A 172 -37.83 -30.67 -41.16
N PRO A 173 -36.90 -31.67 -41.28
CA PRO A 173 -35.92 -32.31 -40.38
C PRO A 173 -34.45 -31.85 -40.63
N SER A 174 -33.49 -32.74 -40.95
CA SER A 174 -32.03 -32.49 -41.03
C SER A 174 -31.25 -33.53 -41.86
N SER A 175 -30.01 -33.21 -42.32
CA SER A 175 -28.94 -34.21 -42.56
C SER A 175 -27.55 -33.56 -42.76
N SER A 176 -26.49 -34.38 -42.71
CA SER A 176 -25.08 -34.00 -42.96
C SER A 176 -24.43 -34.98 -43.93
N THR A 177 -23.39 -34.58 -44.68
CA THR A 177 -22.39 -35.48 -45.30
C THR A 177 -21.19 -34.68 -45.85
N LYS A 178 -20.01 -35.31 -45.95
CA LYS A 178 -18.77 -34.78 -46.55
C LYS A 178 -18.66 -35.19 -48.01
N GLN A 179 -18.03 -34.38 -48.87
CA GLN A 179 -16.92 -34.79 -49.79
C GLN A 179 -16.50 -33.66 -50.76
N ALA A 180 -15.33 -33.82 -51.36
CA ALA A 180 -14.86 -33.09 -52.56
C ALA A 180 -14.52 -34.13 -53.64
N PRO A 181 -14.35 -33.73 -54.93
CA PRO A 181 -12.98 -33.82 -55.47
C PRO A 181 -12.59 -32.85 -56.62
N SER A 182 -11.26 -32.69 -56.76
CA SER A 182 -10.44 -32.57 -58.00
C SER A 182 -10.75 -31.57 -59.15
N PHE A 183 -9.83 -30.61 -59.29
CA PHE A 183 -9.03 -30.28 -60.50
C PHE A 183 -9.65 -30.18 -61.91
N SER A 184 -9.46 -29.01 -62.54
CA SER A 184 -8.78 -28.88 -63.86
C SER A 184 -8.35 -27.42 -64.14
N GLY A 185 -7.33 -27.23 -64.99
CA GLY A 185 -6.91 -25.91 -65.51
C GLY A 185 -7.63 -25.54 -66.82
N PRO A 186 -7.25 -24.45 -67.54
CA PRO A 186 -5.87 -23.99 -67.72
C PRO A 186 -5.64 -22.47 -67.53
N VAL A 187 -4.38 -22.04 -67.71
CA VAL A 187 -3.93 -20.64 -67.82
C VAL A 187 -3.36 -20.42 -69.22
N PRO A 188 -3.63 -19.27 -69.87
CA PRO A 188 -2.50 -18.49 -70.37
C PRO A 188 -2.63 -16.97 -70.14
N SER A 189 -1.57 -16.41 -69.57
CA SER A 189 -1.02 -15.06 -69.76
C SER A 189 -1.91 -13.91 -70.30
N ASN A 190 -1.93 -12.80 -69.56
CA ASN A 190 -1.57 -11.53 -70.19
C ASN A 190 -0.79 -10.64 -69.21
N VAL A 191 0.33 -10.05 -69.66
CA VAL A 191 1.21 -9.21 -68.84
C VAL A 191 1.18 -7.79 -69.39
N LYS A 192 0.73 -6.84 -68.56
CA LYS A 192 1.10 -5.42 -68.69
C LYS A 192 1.59 -4.93 -67.34
N GLY A 193 2.85 -4.53 -67.29
CA GLY A 193 3.50 -4.12 -66.05
C GLY A 193 2.99 -2.78 -65.53
N HIS A 194 3.13 -2.58 -64.23
CA HIS A 194 3.33 -1.27 -63.63
C HIS A 194 4.65 -1.30 -62.84
N ALA A 195 5.41 -0.21 -62.91
CA ALA A 195 6.68 -0.08 -62.22
C ALA A 195 6.48 -0.03 -60.69
N PRO A 196 7.46 -0.45 -59.88
CA PRO A 196 7.32 -0.51 -58.43
C PRO A 196 7.16 0.89 -57.81
N SER A 197 6.00 1.15 -57.23
CA SER A 197 5.76 2.36 -56.43
C SER A 197 6.53 2.27 -55.10
N MET A 198 7.58 3.08 -54.95
CA MET A 198 8.33 3.19 -53.70
C MET A 198 7.47 3.70 -52.52
N PRO A 199 7.82 3.34 -51.27
CA PRO A 199 6.94 3.51 -50.12
C PRO A 199 6.70 4.98 -49.75
N LYS A 200 5.42 5.37 -49.64
CA LYS A 200 4.98 6.65 -49.06
C LYS A 200 3.95 6.47 -47.93
N THR A 201 3.19 5.38 -47.95
CA THR A 201 2.13 5.05 -46.98
C THR A 201 2.65 4.97 -45.54
N ASP A 202 3.82 4.38 -45.30
CA ASP A 202 4.27 4.05 -43.94
C ASP A 202 4.64 5.30 -43.14
N ALA A 203 5.26 6.28 -43.79
CA ALA A 203 5.63 7.55 -43.17
C ALA A 203 4.40 8.42 -42.84
N GLU A 204 3.39 8.40 -43.70
CA GLU A 204 2.12 9.11 -43.48
C GLU A 204 1.27 8.41 -42.41
N ALA A 205 1.25 7.07 -42.38
CA ALA A 205 0.61 6.28 -41.34
C ALA A 205 1.26 6.47 -39.96
N GLU A 206 2.60 6.43 -39.86
CA GLU A 206 3.32 6.75 -38.62
C GLU A 206 3.08 8.19 -38.17
N LYS A 207 3.05 9.16 -39.09
CA LYS A 207 2.73 10.56 -38.78
C LYS A 207 1.30 10.72 -38.25
N ALA A 208 0.32 10.06 -38.88
CA ALA A 208 -1.08 10.07 -38.44
C ALA A 208 -1.25 9.41 -37.06
N LYS A 209 -0.66 8.22 -36.87
CA LYS A 209 -0.62 7.47 -35.60
C LYS A 209 0.06 8.28 -34.48
N LYS A 210 1.16 8.96 -34.77
CA LYS A 210 1.83 9.88 -33.84
C LYS A 210 0.95 11.08 -33.48
N SER A 211 0.27 11.68 -34.46
CA SER A 211 -0.67 12.79 -34.24
C SER A 211 -1.88 12.37 -33.41
N HIS A 212 -2.45 11.19 -33.68
CA HIS A 212 -3.53 10.58 -32.90
C HIS A 212 -3.09 10.33 -31.45
N ASN A 213 -1.90 9.76 -31.23
CA ASN A 213 -1.38 9.52 -29.89
C ASN A 213 -1.11 10.82 -29.11
N VAL A 214 -0.69 11.90 -29.78
CA VAL A 214 -0.61 13.24 -29.18
C VAL A 214 -2.00 13.76 -28.83
N LEU A 215 -2.97 13.68 -29.73
CA LEU A 215 -4.36 14.13 -29.49
C LEU A 215 -5.00 13.40 -28.31
N VAL A 216 -4.91 12.07 -28.26
CA VAL A 216 -5.39 11.23 -27.14
C VAL A 216 -4.72 11.65 -25.84
N ARG A 217 -3.39 11.84 -25.84
CA ARG A 217 -2.66 12.28 -24.63
C ARG A 217 -3.08 13.68 -24.18
N THR A 218 -3.24 14.63 -25.09
CA THR A 218 -3.70 15.99 -24.76
C THR A 218 -5.13 15.95 -24.19
N LEU A 219 -6.05 15.24 -24.84
CA LEU A 219 -7.44 15.09 -24.38
C LEU A 219 -7.51 14.46 -22.98
N TRP A 220 -6.82 13.34 -22.74
CA TRP A 220 -6.79 12.71 -21.42
C TRP A 220 -6.08 13.57 -20.36
N THR A 221 -5.14 14.45 -20.75
CA THR A 221 -4.54 15.42 -19.81
C THR A 221 -5.60 16.41 -19.31
N PHE A 222 -6.42 16.97 -20.22
CA PHE A 222 -7.51 17.86 -19.84
C PHE A 222 -8.61 17.15 -19.04
N ILE A 223 -8.95 15.90 -19.39
CA ILE A 223 -9.92 15.09 -18.62
C ILE A 223 -9.41 14.83 -17.19
N MET A 224 -8.13 14.44 -17.03
CA MET A 224 -7.55 14.24 -15.70
C MET A 224 -7.49 15.52 -14.88
N LEU A 225 -7.07 16.65 -15.48
CA LEU A 225 -6.95 17.93 -14.80
C LEU A 225 -8.32 18.50 -14.40
N GLY A 226 -9.29 18.47 -15.32
CA GLY A 226 -10.66 18.90 -15.07
C GLY A 226 -11.40 18.00 -14.07
N GLY A 227 -11.18 16.68 -14.14
CA GLY A 227 -11.71 15.73 -13.17
C GLY A 227 -11.14 15.95 -11.76
N PHE A 228 -9.83 16.11 -11.64
CA PHE A 228 -9.16 16.42 -10.36
C PHE A 228 -9.67 17.75 -9.77
N LEU A 229 -9.76 18.80 -10.59
CA LEU A 229 -10.28 20.09 -10.14
C LEU A 229 -11.76 20.01 -9.76
N GLY A 230 -12.57 19.24 -10.49
CA GLY A 230 -13.96 18.94 -10.15
C GLY A 230 -14.09 18.27 -8.79
N CYS A 231 -13.30 17.21 -8.53
CA CYS A 231 -13.26 16.55 -7.22
C CYS A 231 -12.82 17.52 -6.10
N LEU A 232 -11.82 18.37 -6.37
CA LEU A 232 -11.30 19.35 -5.41
C LEU A 232 -12.32 20.44 -5.06
N LEU A 233 -13.21 20.81 -6.00
CA LEU A 233 -14.29 21.76 -5.77
C LEU A 233 -15.55 21.12 -5.14
N MET A 234 -15.78 19.83 -5.38
CA MET A 234 -16.95 19.11 -4.88
C MET A 234 -16.94 18.84 -3.37
N GLY A 235 -15.77 18.71 -2.74
CA GLY A 235 -15.68 18.45 -1.30
C GLY A 235 -14.65 17.38 -0.93
N HIS A 236 -14.35 17.32 0.38
CA HIS A 236 -13.37 16.39 0.94
C HIS A 236 -13.75 14.92 0.63
N VAL A 237 -15.05 14.59 0.65
CA VAL A 237 -15.58 13.26 0.30
C VAL A 237 -15.23 12.86 -1.14
N CYS A 238 -15.33 13.79 -2.10
CA CYS A 238 -15.00 13.50 -3.49
C CYS A 238 -13.49 13.23 -3.67
N MET A 239 -12.65 13.95 -2.92
CA MET A 239 -11.21 13.72 -2.88
C MET A 239 -10.83 12.39 -2.19
N ILE A 240 -11.52 12.00 -1.13
CA ILE A 240 -11.34 10.69 -0.46
C ILE A 240 -11.71 9.54 -1.41
N ILE A 241 -12.84 9.67 -2.14
CA ILE A 241 -13.24 8.70 -3.17
C ILE A 241 -12.19 8.64 -4.29
N LEU A 242 -11.67 9.78 -4.76
CA LEU A 242 -10.62 9.83 -5.78
C LEU A 242 -9.33 9.11 -5.33
N VAL A 243 -8.90 9.32 -4.09
CA VAL A 243 -7.73 8.64 -3.50
C VAL A 243 -7.98 7.13 -3.38
N PHE A 244 -9.15 6.70 -2.92
CA PHE A 244 -9.51 5.28 -2.83
C PHE A 244 -9.59 4.60 -4.21
N LEU A 245 -10.10 5.29 -5.24
CA LEU A 245 -10.10 4.81 -6.63
C LEU A 245 -8.67 4.69 -7.16
N CYS A 246 -7.82 5.69 -6.94
CA CYS A 246 -6.40 5.64 -7.32
C CYS A 246 -5.69 4.48 -6.61
N GLN A 247 -5.86 4.34 -5.29
CA GLN A 247 -5.35 3.22 -4.48
C GLN A 247 -5.76 1.87 -5.07
N THR A 248 -7.04 1.71 -5.42
CA THR A 248 -7.60 0.47 -6.00
C THR A 248 -6.99 0.16 -7.37
N ILE A 249 -6.72 1.17 -8.21
CA ILE A 249 -6.08 0.99 -9.52
C ILE A 249 -4.60 0.60 -9.36
N VAL A 250 -3.84 1.28 -8.51
CA VAL A 250 -2.43 0.94 -8.22
C VAL A 250 -2.33 -0.47 -7.63
N TYR A 251 -3.15 -0.80 -6.63
CA TYR A 251 -3.20 -2.14 -6.03
C TYR A 251 -3.45 -3.23 -7.09
N ARG A 252 -4.38 -2.98 -8.02
CA ARG A 252 -4.72 -3.88 -9.13
C ARG A 252 -3.58 -4.02 -10.17
N GLU A 253 -2.80 -2.98 -10.42
CA GLU A 253 -1.61 -3.05 -11.29
C GLU A 253 -0.53 -3.92 -10.63
N VAL A 254 -0.15 -3.57 -9.40
CA VAL A 254 0.96 -4.20 -8.66
C VAL A 254 0.67 -5.68 -8.37
N THR A 255 -0.52 -6.02 -7.85
CA THR A 255 -0.88 -7.43 -7.60
C THR A 255 -1.00 -8.27 -8.88
N ARG A 256 -1.49 -7.69 -9.99
CA ARG A 256 -1.54 -8.37 -11.29
C ARG A 256 -0.14 -8.68 -11.80
N LEU A 257 0.79 -7.75 -11.64
CA LEU A 257 2.17 -7.92 -12.08
C LEU A 257 2.86 -9.07 -11.32
N PHE A 258 2.74 -9.11 -9.99
CA PHE A 258 3.29 -10.23 -9.20
C PHE A 258 2.66 -11.58 -9.57
N ALA A 259 1.34 -11.63 -9.73
CA ALA A 259 0.65 -12.83 -10.18
C ALA A 259 1.12 -13.33 -11.56
N LEU A 260 1.58 -12.44 -12.46
CA LEU A 260 2.19 -12.83 -13.74
C LEU A 260 3.66 -13.27 -13.60
N MET A 261 4.42 -12.64 -12.68
CA MET A 261 5.84 -12.93 -12.46
C MET A 261 6.08 -14.29 -11.80
N ASP A 262 5.28 -14.64 -10.78
CA ASP A 262 5.38 -15.95 -10.12
C ASP A 262 4.74 -17.07 -10.96
N SER A 263 3.80 -16.74 -11.85
CA SER A 263 3.26 -17.65 -12.87
C SER A 263 4.16 -17.78 -14.10
N LYS A 264 5.38 -18.31 -13.91
CA LYS A 264 6.06 -19.00 -15.02
C LYS A 264 5.20 -20.18 -15.47
N PRO A 265 5.14 -20.50 -16.78
CA PRO A 265 4.34 -21.61 -17.29
C PRO A 265 4.97 -22.95 -16.90
N VAL A 266 4.59 -23.46 -15.74
CA VAL A 266 4.58 -24.91 -15.50
C VAL A 266 3.43 -25.48 -16.32
N GLU A 267 3.67 -26.53 -17.09
CA GLU A 267 2.79 -26.99 -18.18
C GLU A 267 1.48 -27.67 -17.73
N TYR A 268 1.18 -27.62 -16.42
CA TYR A 268 0.03 -28.29 -15.80
C TYR A 268 -0.85 -27.32 -15.00
N GLY A 269 -2.16 -27.37 -15.24
CA GLY A 269 -3.10 -27.35 -14.12
C GLY A 269 -3.75 -26.02 -13.68
N GLY A 270 -3.90 -25.03 -14.56
CA GLY A 270 -4.88 -23.94 -14.37
C GLY A 270 -4.52 -22.81 -13.41
N LYS A 271 -5.23 -21.69 -13.54
CA LYS A 271 -5.08 -20.50 -12.67
C LYS A 271 -5.83 -20.75 -11.37
N ASP A 272 -5.13 -20.80 -10.24
CA ASP A 272 -5.76 -20.88 -8.92
C ASP A 272 -6.68 -19.66 -8.67
N PRO A 273 -8.01 -19.82 -8.62
CA PRO A 273 -8.91 -18.66 -8.48
C PRO A 273 -8.86 -18.06 -7.07
N TRP A 274 -8.60 -18.92 -6.08
CA TRP A 274 -8.62 -18.57 -4.66
C TRP A 274 -7.57 -17.52 -4.32
N SER A 275 -6.33 -17.70 -4.79
CA SER A 275 -5.23 -16.76 -4.63
C SER A 275 -5.58 -15.33 -5.06
N LYS A 276 -6.41 -15.17 -6.11
CA LYS A 276 -6.90 -13.86 -6.55
C LYS A 276 -8.00 -13.32 -5.62
N THR A 277 -8.99 -14.13 -5.26
CA THR A 277 -10.07 -13.74 -4.34
C THR A 277 -9.52 -13.30 -2.99
N LEU A 278 -8.57 -14.06 -2.46
CA LEU A 278 -7.89 -13.82 -1.19
C LEU A 278 -7.07 -12.53 -1.19
N SER A 279 -6.41 -12.18 -2.30
CA SER A 279 -5.73 -10.89 -2.47
C SER A 279 -6.71 -9.71 -2.37
N TRP A 280 -7.92 -9.82 -2.91
CA TRP A 280 -8.96 -8.79 -2.76
C TRP A 280 -9.61 -8.80 -1.37
N TYR A 281 -9.69 -9.95 -0.71
CA TYR A 281 -10.13 -10.06 0.67
C TYR A 281 -9.22 -9.29 1.63
N PHE A 282 -7.90 -9.53 1.59
CA PHE A 282 -6.96 -8.78 2.44
C PHE A 282 -6.95 -7.28 2.12
N PHE A 283 -7.18 -6.87 0.88
CA PHE A 283 -7.39 -5.46 0.52
C PHE A 283 -8.64 -4.86 1.18
N ALA A 284 -9.78 -5.55 1.13
CA ALA A 284 -11.01 -5.10 1.78
C ALA A 284 -10.81 -4.99 3.31
N THR A 285 -10.22 -6.01 3.94
CA THR A 285 -9.94 -6.04 5.39
C THR A 285 -8.98 -4.93 5.83
N ALA A 286 -7.89 -4.69 5.08
CA ALA A 286 -6.94 -3.61 5.40
C ALA A 286 -7.57 -2.22 5.29
N ASN A 287 -8.43 -1.99 4.29
CA ASN A 287 -9.18 -0.74 4.17
C ASN A 287 -10.24 -0.60 5.27
N TYR A 288 -10.99 -1.66 5.60
CA TYR A 288 -11.95 -1.64 6.71
C TYR A 288 -11.28 -1.26 8.03
N PHE A 289 -10.11 -1.83 8.34
CA PHE A 289 -9.35 -1.46 9.53
C PHE A 289 -8.90 0.01 9.48
N LEU A 290 -8.09 0.40 8.49
CA LEU A 290 -7.44 1.71 8.47
C LEU A 290 -8.43 2.86 8.25
N TYR A 291 -9.36 2.74 7.30
CA TYR A 291 -10.32 3.80 7.01
C TYR A 291 -11.46 3.82 8.04
N GLY A 292 -11.77 2.67 8.66
CA GLY A 292 -12.75 2.59 9.75
C GLY A 292 -12.34 3.40 10.97
N GLU A 293 -11.10 3.27 11.46
CA GLU A 293 -10.57 4.12 12.54
C GLU A 293 -10.67 5.62 12.17
N SER A 294 -10.29 6.01 10.95
CA SER A 294 -10.44 7.40 10.48
C SER A 294 -11.90 7.87 10.52
N ILE A 295 -12.84 7.09 9.95
CA ILE A 295 -14.26 7.47 9.88
C ILE A 295 -14.86 7.56 11.30
N ILE A 296 -14.55 6.61 12.18
CA ILE A 296 -14.99 6.62 13.58
C ILE A 296 -14.42 7.83 14.33
N HIS A 297 -13.18 8.23 14.06
CA HIS A 297 -12.54 9.38 14.69
C HIS A 297 -13.19 10.71 14.29
N TYR A 298 -13.22 11.04 12.99
CA TYR A 298 -13.71 12.35 12.53
C TYR A 298 -15.24 12.45 12.57
N PHE A 299 -15.97 11.37 12.25
CA PHE A 299 -17.43 11.37 12.17
C PHE A 299 -18.13 10.71 13.36
N LYS A 300 -17.48 10.65 14.53
CA LYS A 300 -18.04 10.07 15.77
C LYS A 300 -19.48 10.51 16.05
N HIS A 301 -19.80 11.79 15.83
CA HIS A 301 -21.13 12.33 16.09
C HIS A 301 -22.22 11.77 15.16
N VAL A 302 -21.89 11.38 13.93
CA VAL A 302 -22.79 10.69 13.00
C VAL A 302 -22.85 9.20 13.31
N VAL A 303 -21.68 8.57 13.48
CA VAL A 303 -21.53 7.12 13.63
C VAL A 303 -22.16 6.59 14.92
N PHE A 304 -22.11 7.37 16.02
CA PHE A 304 -22.73 7.01 17.30
C PHE A 304 -24.19 7.47 17.44
N ALA A 305 -24.71 8.30 16.53
CA ALA A 305 -26.14 8.65 16.50
C ALA A 305 -27.00 7.56 15.83
N GLU A 306 -26.45 6.86 14.85
CA GLU A 306 -27.15 5.81 14.09
C GLU A 306 -26.97 4.44 14.75
N ALA A 307 -28.02 3.94 15.41
CA ALA A 307 -27.98 2.70 16.19
C ALA A 307 -27.50 1.46 15.40
N ASN A 308 -27.69 1.46 14.08
CA ASN A 308 -27.25 0.40 13.19
C ASN A 308 -25.72 0.32 13.02
N PHE A 309 -25.00 1.44 13.14
CA PHE A 309 -23.53 1.48 12.99
C PHE A 309 -22.78 1.35 14.33
N LEU A 310 -23.43 1.71 15.43
CA LEU A 310 -22.90 1.60 16.80
C LEU A 310 -22.18 0.27 17.12
N PRO A 311 -22.74 -0.94 16.85
CA PRO A 311 -22.05 -2.20 17.16
C PRO A 311 -20.79 -2.41 16.31
N PHE A 312 -20.78 -1.95 15.05
CA PHE A 312 -19.61 -2.05 14.17
C PHE A 312 -18.51 -1.06 14.56
N ALA A 313 -18.88 0.14 15.01
CA ALA A 313 -17.94 1.16 15.46
C ALA A 313 -17.29 0.79 16.80
N ALA A 314 -18.09 0.40 17.80
CA ALA A 314 -17.59 0.02 19.12
C ALA A 314 -16.69 -1.22 19.07
N ASN A 315 -17.00 -2.20 18.20
CA ASN A 315 -16.25 -3.44 18.07
C ASN A 315 -15.29 -3.45 16.86
N HIS A 316 -15.01 -2.30 16.24
CA HIS A 316 -14.27 -2.20 14.98
C HIS A 316 -12.93 -2.95 14.99
N ARG A 317 -12.17 -2.84 16.09
CA ARG A 317 -10.84 -3.47 16.24
C ARG A 317 -10.93 -5.00 16.29
N ILE A 318 -11.86 -5.55 17.08
CA ILE A 318 -12.04 -7.00 17.18
C ILE A 318 -12.64 -7.58 15.89
N ILE A 319 -13.57 -6.87 15.23
CA ILE A 319 -14.08 -7.24 13.89
C ILE A 319 -12.94 -7.26 12.88
N SER A 320 -12.08 -6.24 12.85
CA SER A 320 -10.92 -6.16 11.95
C SER A 320 -9.94 -7.31 12.16
N PHE A 321 -9.64 -7.65 13.42
CA PHE A 321 -8.79 -8.78 13.78
C PHE A 321 -9.42 -10.13 13.38
N THR A 322 -10.73 -10.31 13.59
CA THR A 322 -11.46 -11.50 13.18
C THR A 322 -11.46 -11.66 11.66
N LEU A 323 -11.71 -10.59 10.89
CA LEU A 323 -11.60 -10.59 9.43
C LEU A 323 -10.19 -10.97 8.96
N TYR A 324 -9.15 -10.36 9.53
CA TYR A 324 -7.76 -10.73 9.18
C TYR A 324 -7.47 -12.21 9.47
N THR A 325 -7.94 -12.71 10.62
CA THR A 325 -7.77 -14.12 11.03
C THR A 325 -8.52 -15.08 10.10
N ILE A 326 -9.75 -14.76 9.67
CA ILE A 326 -10.50 -15.54 8.67
C ILE A 326 -9.73 -15.58 7.34
N GLY A 327 -9.18 -14.45 6.89
CA GLY A 327 -8.31 -14.39 5.71
C GLY A 327 -7.05 -15.26 5.84
N PHE A 328 -6.40 -15.23 7.01
CA PHE A 328 -5.22 -16.04 7.28
C PHE A 328 -5.52 -17.55 7.31
N VAL A 329 -6.60 -17.97 7.97
CA VAL A 329 -7.05 -19.37 7.94
C VAL A 329 -7.44 -19.77 6.51
N GLY A 330 -8.15 -18.92 5.78
CA GLY A 330 -8.47 -19.11 4.36
C GLY A 330 -7.25 -19.17 3.44
N PHE A 331 -6.11 -18.56 3.81
CA PHE A 331 -4.83 -18.77 3.13
C PHE A 331 -4.28 -20.18 3.42
N VAL A 332 -4.17 -20.55 4.70
CA VAL A 332 -3.62 -21.84 5.14
C VAL A 332 -4.41 -23.02 4.56
N MET A 333 -5.74 -22.95 4.57
CA MET A 333 -6.63 -23.96 3.97
C MET A 333 -6.51 -24.07 2.44
N SER A 334 -5.89 -23.09 1.77
CA SER A 334 -5.70 -23.09 0.31
C SER A 334 -4.33 -23.60 -0.14
N LEU A 335 -3.43 -23.92 0.79
CA LEU A 335 -2.07 -24.37 0.49
C LEU A 335 -2.07 -25.70 -0.27
N LYS A 336 -1.37 -25.74 -1.40
CA LYS A 336 -1.28 -26.91 -2.29
C LYS A 336 0.16 -27.40 -2.37
N LYS A 337 0.37 -28.70 -2.11
CA LYS A 337 1.67 -29.38 -2.30
C LYS A 337 2.14 -29.13 -3.75
N GLY A 338 3.41 -28.73 -3.92
CA GLY A 338 3.96 -28.27 -5.20
C GLY A 338 3.91 -26.75 -5.42
N HIS A 339 2.86 -26.04 -4.99
CA HIS A 339 2.71 -24.59 -5.21
C HIS A 339 3.09 -23.71 -4.03
N LEU A 340 3.45 -24.28 -2.88
CA LEU A 340 3.75 -23.56 -1.62
C LEU A 340 4.64 -22.32 -1.83
N LYS A 341 5.76 -22.43 -2.55
CA LYS A 341 6.68 -21.30 -2.77
C LYS A 341 6.05 -20.13 -3.53
N GLN A 342 5.16 -20.43 -4.49
CA GLN A 342 4.38 -19.44 -5.23
C GLN A 342 3.30 -18.80 -4.34
N GLN A 343 2.62 -19.61 -3.52
CA GLN A 343 1.56 -19.13 -2.63
C GLN A 343 2.12 -18.24 -1.50
N PHE A 344 3.22 -18.63 -0.85
CA PHE A 344 3.91 -17.79 0.14
C PHE A 344 4.56 -16.55 -0.48
N GLY A 345 5.09 -16.65 -1.71
CA GLY A 345 5.58 -15.50 -2.48
C GLY A 345 4.49 -14.47 -2.73
N LEU A 346 3.36 -14.89 -3.29
CA LEU A 346 2.21 -14.03 -3.53
C LEU A 346 1.61 -13.46 -2.22
N PHE A 347 1.53 -14.25 -1.15
CA PHE A 347 1.09 -13.79 0.17
C PHE A 347 1.99 -12.67 0.72
N CYS A 348 3.31 -12.83 0.61
CA CYS A 348 4.28 -11.80 0.98
C CYS A 348 4.12 -10.54 0.10
N TRP A 349 4.00 -10.70 -1.22
CA TRP A 349 3.77 -9.58 -2.14
C TRP A 349 2.47 -8.83 -1.86
N VAL A 350 1.38 -9.52 -1.55
CA VAL A 350 0.11 -8.89 -1.14
C VAL A 350 0.32 -8.05 0.12
N HIS A 351 0.94 -8.57 1.17
CA HIS A 351 1.14 -7.83 2.41
C HIS A 351 2.10 -6.64 2.26
N MET A 352 3.18 -6.78 1.48
CA MET A 352 4.04 -5.65 1.08
C MET A 352 3.25 -4.59 0.30
N THR A 353 2.40 -5.01 -0.62
CA THR A 353 1.58 -4.11 -1.45
C THR A 353 0.55 -3.36 -0.59
N LEU A 354 -0.07 -4.01 0.40
CA LEU A 354 -0.99 -3.38 1.35
C LEU A 354 -0.27 -2.37 2.25
N LEU A 355 0.92 -2.72 2.77
CA LEU A 355 1.75 -1.83 3.58
C LEU A 355 2.14 -0.56 2.80
N LEU A 356 2.64 -0.71 1.57
CA LEU A 356 3.15 0.42 0.79
C LEU A 356 2.04 1.31 0.19
N ILE A 357 0.88 0.75 -0.16
CA ILE A 357 -0.19 1.48 -0.84
C ILE A 357 -1.30 1.89 0.12
N VAL A 358 -1.87 0.96 0.90
CA VAL A 358 -3.08 1.25 1.70
C VAL A 358 -2.78 2.12 2.91
N VAL A 359 -1.65 1.89 3.60
CA VAL A 359 -1.22 2.75 4.72
C VAL A 359 -0.89 4.17 4.23
N SER A 360 -0.17 4.29 3.10
CA SER A 360 0.13 5.58 2.48
C SER A 360 -1.13 6.34 2.05
N SER A 361 -2.12 5.65 1.47
CA SER A 361 -3.42 6.23 1.13
C SER A 361 -4.27 6.62 2.35
N HIS A 362 -4.22 5.84 3.44
CA HIS A 362 -4.86 6.21 4.71
C HIS A 362 -4.26 7.51 5.28
N PHE A 363 -2.93 7.67 5.26
CA PHE A 363 -2.28 8.93 5.64
C PHE A 363 -2.66 10.10 4.73
N ILE A 364 -2.73 9.89 3.41
CA ILE A 364 -3.25 10.89 2.47
C ILE A 364 -4.69 11.30 2.80
N ILE A 365 -5.56 10.35 3.15
CA ILE A 365 -6.95 10.62 3.54
C ILE A 365 -7.03 11.37 4.86
N ASN A 366 -6.21 11.03 5.85
CA ASN A 366 -6.14 11.80 7.09
C ASN A 366 -5.68 13.25 6.83
N ASN A 367 -4.74 13.49 5.91
CA ASN A 367 -4.38 14.85 5.50
C ASN A 367 -5.57 15.60 4.87
N ILE A 368 -6.39 14.94 4.04
CA ILE A 368 -7.62 15.52 3.46
C ILE A 368 -8.64 15.86 4.56
N LEU A 369 -8.77 15.02 5.59
CA LEU A 369 -9.71 15.20 6.71
C LEU A 369 -9.28 16.35 7.66
N GLU A 370 -7.98 16.60 7.79
CA GLU A 370 -7.40 17.77 8.50
C GLU A 370 -7.47 19.07 7.67
N GLY A 371 -7.78 18.99 6.38
CA GLY A 371 -8.00 20.13 5.47
C GLY A 371 -7.33 19.94 4.11
N LEU A 372 -8.04 20.27 3.02
CA LEU A 372 -7.59 20.04 1.63
C LEU A 372 -6.19 20.57 1.33
N ILE A 373 -5.76 21.65 1.98
CA ILE A 373 -4.44 22.26 1.79
C ILE A 373 -3.29 21.28 2.09
N TRP A 374 -3.44 20.39 3.07
CA TRP A 374 -2.45 19.37 3.45
C TRP A 374 -2.35 18.23 2.44
N PHE A 375 -3.30 18.12 1.51
CA PHE A 375 -3.18 17.25 0.35
C PHE A 375 -2.74 18.03 -0.90
N PHE A 376 -3.49 19.07 -1.25
CA PHE A 376 -3.39 19.76 -2.53
C PHE A 376 -2.05 20.47 -2.72
N VAL A 377 -1.59 21.23 -1.72
CA VAL A 377 -0.32 21.96 -1.86
C VAL A 377 0.85 20.98 -1.94
N PRO A 378 1.05 20.02 -1.00
CA PRO A 378 2.07 18.97 -1.13
C PRO A 378 2.05 18.18 -2.44
N ALA A 379 0.88 17.76 -2.92
CA ALA A 379 0.78 17.03 -4.18
C ALA A 379 1.21 17.90 -5.38
N SER A 380 0.88 19.19 -5.35
CA SER A 380 1.34 20.18 -6.34
C SER A 380 2.85 20.45 -6.27
N LEU A 381 3.49 20.35 -5.09
CA LEU A 381 4.94 20.51 -4.95
C LEU A 381 5.70 19.39 -5.69
N VAL A 382 5.21 18.14 -5.60
CA VAL A 382 5.79 16.99 -6.32
C VAL A 382 5.62 17.15 -7.84
N ILE A 383 4.43 17.55 -8.30
CA ILE A 383 4.16 17.81 -9.73
C ILE A 383 5.04 18.95 -10.26
N CYS A 384 5.15 20.04 -9.50
CA CYS A 384 6.05 21.15 -9.77
C CYS A 384 7.51 20.68 -9.88
N ASN A 385 7.96 19.83 -8.95
CA ASN A 385 9.33 19.32 -8.94
C ASN A 385 9.68 18.49 -10.18
N ASP A 386 8.85 17.52 -10.57
CA ASP A 386 9.13 16.72 -11.78
C ASP A 386 9.07 17.59 -13.06
N VAL A 387 8.22 18.63 -13.11
CA VAL A 387 8.17 19.58 -14.24
C VAL A 387 9.45 20.42 -14.32
N PHE A 388 9.89 21.05 -13.22
CA PHE A 388 11.13 21.84 -13.24
C PHE A 388 12.38 20.96 -13.37
N ALA A 389 12.39 19.73 -12.85
CA ALA A 389 13.48 18.78 -13.06
C ALA A 389 13.63 18.39 -14.54
N TYR A 390 12.53 18.31 -15.28
CA TYR A 390 12.53 18.14 -16.73
C TYR A 390 13.01 19.39 -17.47
N ILE A 391 12.51 20.58 -17.11
CA ILE A 391 12.86 21.85 -17.77
C ILE A 391 14.34 22.19 -17.56
N CYS A 392 14.80 22.28 -16.30
CA CYS A 392 16.20 22.52 -15.95
C CYS A 392 17.10 21.37 -16.44
N GLY A 393 16.58 20.13 -16.45
CA GLY A 393 17.29 18.95 -16.94
C GLY A 393 17.56 18.96 -18.45
N ILE A 394 16.70 19.60 -19.25
CA ILE A 394 16.93 19.78 -20.70
C ILE A 394 17.77 21.01 -21.00
N THR A 395 17.56 22.13 -20.29
CA THR A 395 18.27 23.40 -20.58
C THR A 395 19.70 23.43 -20.04
N MET A 396 19.97 22.78 -18.90
CA MET A 396 21.26 22.85 -18.21
C MET A 396 21.88 21.48 -17.90
N GLY A 397 21.13 20.38 -18.10
CA GLY A 397 21.57 19.03 -17.74
C GLY A 397 22.80 18.54 -18.51
N ARG A 398 23.82 18.09 -17.76
CA ARG A 398 25.07 17.52 -18.30
C ARG A 398 25.51 16.29 -17.53
N THR A 399 25.29 16.24 -16.22
CA THR A 399 25.72 15.12 -15.37
C THR A 399 24.53 14.22 -14.99
N PRO A 400 24.58 12.90 -15.26
CA PRO A 400 23.48 11.99 -14.92
C PRO A 400 23.48 11.67 -13.42
N LEU A 401 22.31 11.80 -12.77
CA LEU A 401 22.16 11.72 -11.32
C LEU A 401 22.30 10.28 -10.78
N ILE A 402 21.70 9.28 -11.46
CA ILE A 402 21.81 7.87 -11.09
C ILE A 402 21.92 7.00 -12.36
N LYS A 403 22.87 6.05 -12.39
CA LYS A 403 23.06 5.10 -13.51
C LYS A 403 21.80 4.33 -13.92
N LEU A 404 20.89 4.12 -12.97
CA LEU A 404 19.59 3.46 -13.13
C LEU A 404 18.58 4.29 -13.97
N SER A 405 18.71 5.62 -13.94
CA SER A 405 17.86 6.55 -14.67
C SER A 405 18.72 7.62 -15.37
N PRO A 406 19.42 7.26 -16.46
CA PRO A 406 20.40 8.13 -17.12
C PRO A 406 19.79 9.38 -17.80
N LYS A 407 18.47 9.59 -17.70
CA LYS A 407 17.76 10.78 -18.17
C LYS A 407 17.50 11.83 -17.08
N LYS A 408 17.61 11.49 -15.78
CA LYS A 408 17.53 12.47 -14.68
C LYS A 408 18.94 13.00 -14.41
N THR A 409 19.11 14.32 -14.40
CA THR A 409 20.41 15.00 -14.28
C THR A 409 20.56 15.74 -12.95
N VAL A 410 21.80 15.99 -12.51
CA VAL A 410 22.07 16.70 -11.25
C VAL A 410 21.67 18.18 -11.37
N GLU A 411 21.95 18.81 -12.51
CA GLU A 411 21.60 20.21 -12.75
C GLU A 411 20.07 20.40 -12.82
N GLY A 412 19.35 19.42 -13.37
CA GLY A 412 17.88 19.38 -13.35
C GLY A 412 17.33 19.27 -11.92
N PHE A 413 17.90 18.39 -11.10
CA PHE A 413 17.51 18.18 -9.70
C PHE A 413 17.75 19.41 -8.82
N VAL A 414 18.90 20.09 -8.97
CA VAL A 414 19.21 21.33 -8.23
C VAL A 414 18.36 22.51 -8.70
N GLY A 415 18.10 22.63 -10.01
CA GLY A 415 17.18 23.64 -10.53
C GLY A 415 15.75 23.44 -10.01
N ALA A 416 15.27 22.19 -10.02
CA ALA A 416 13.96 21.82 -9.49
C ALA A 416 13.81 22.17 -8.00
N PHE A 417 14.83 21.91 -7.17
CA PHE A 417 14.83 22.26 -5.75
C PHE A 417 14.55 23.74 -5.51
N LEU A 418 15.28 24.63 -6.20
CA LEU A 418 15.11 26.08 -6.07
C LEU A 418 13.73 26.54 -6.58
N CYS A 419 13.28 26.03 -7.72
CA CYS A 419 11.96 26.35 -8.27
C CYS A 419 10.82 25.85 -7.36
N THR A 420 10.92 24.65 -6.78
CA THR A 420 9.91 24.09 -5.87
C THR A 420 9.82 24.88 -4.56
N ILE A 421 10.92 25.43 -4.03
CA ILE A 421 10.87 26.32 -2.85
C ILE A 421 10.10 27.61 -3.15
N VAL A 422 10.44 28.31 -4.23
CA VAL A 422 9.76 29.55 -4.63
C VAL A 422 8.28 29.28 -4.92
N PHE A 423 7.98 28.20 -5.64
CA PHE A 423 6.61 27.77 -5.90
C PHE A 423 5.85 27.44 -4.61
N ALA A 424 6.45 26.71 -3.66
CA ALA A 424 5.77 26.36 -2.41
C ALA A 424 5.37 27.59 -1.59
N ILE A 425 6.27 28.58 -1.46
CA ILE A 425 5.99 29.82 -0.73
C ILE A 425 4.85 30.60 -1.40
N VAL A 426 4.91 30.81 -2.73
CA VAL A 426 3.90 31.58 -3.47
C VAL A 426 2.55 30.84 -3.52
N TRP A 427 2.56 29.58 -3.94
CA TRP A 427 1.35 28.76 -4.12
C TRP A 427 0.67 28.44 -2.79
N GLY A 428 1.44 28.05 -1.77
CA GLY A 428 0.91 27.79 -0.44
C GLY A 428 0.33 29.04 0.24
N THR A 429 0.98 30.20 0.09
CA THR A 429 0.46 31.49 0.62
C THR A 429 -0.79 31.99 -0.14
N LEU A 430 -0.98 31.57 -1.40
CA LEU A 430 -2.19 31.87 -2.16
C LEU A 430 -3.37 31.02 -1.67
N PHE A 431 -3.18 29.70 -1.52
CA PHE A 431 -4.27 28.79 -1.15
C PHE A 431 -4.61 28.79 0.34
N SER A 432 -3.71 29.22 1.23
CA SER A 432 -4.01 29.38 2.67
C SER A 432 -4.99 30.50 2.99
N GLN A 433 -5.29 31.40 2.03
CA GLN A 433 -6.29 32.46 2.19
C GLN A 433 -7.73 31.94 2.03
N LEU A 434 -7.90 30.69 1.56
CA LEU A 434 -9.20 30.09 1.32
C LEU A 434 -9.60 29.22 2.51
N ASN A 435 -10.58 29.67 3.31
CA ASN A 435 -11.15 28.90 4.44
C ASN A 435 -11.49 27.45 4.05
N TYR A 436 -12.09 27.26 2.87
CA TYR A 436 -12.41 25.94 2.30
C TYR A 436 -11.22 24.98 2.16
N MET A 437 -10.00 25.51 2.03
CA MET A 437 -8.77 24.71 1.92
C MET A 437 -8.12 24.43 3.28
N ILE A 438 -8.21 25.37 4.22
CA ILE A 438 -7.54 25.29 5.53
C ILE A 438 -8.39 24.70 6.66
N CYS A 439 -9.73 24.68 6.51
CA CYS A 439 -10.61 24.11 7.52
C CYS A 439 -10.58 22.57 7.49
N PRO A 440 -10.58 21.90 8.65
CA PRO A 440 -10.75 20.45 8.74
C PRO A 440 -12.20 20.04 8.45
N VAL A 441 -12.42 18.73 8.26
CA VAL A 441 -13.76 18.19 8.03
C VAL A 441 -14.62 18.27 9.30
N HIS A 442 -15.89 18.66 9.11
CA HIS A 442 -16.94 18.51 10.09
C HIS A 442 -18.15 17.84 9.44
N ASP A 443 -18.68 18.44 8.36
CA ASP A 443 -19.79 17.91 7.58
C ASP A 443 -19.32 17.29 6.24
N LEU A 444 -19.97 16.19 5.83
CA LEU A 444 -19.67 15.48 4.59
C LEU A 444 -20.14 16.22 3.32
N GLY A 445 -21.01 17.22 3.46
CA GLY A 445 -21.67 17.93 2.34
C GLY A 445 -20.97 19.21 1.86
N VAL A 446 -19.84 19.61 2.44
CA VAL A 446 -19.19 20.91 2.14
C VAL A 446 -18.47 20.92 0.80
N ASN A 447 -18.79 21.93 -0.02
CA ASN A 447 -18.20 22.16 -1.34
C ASN A 447 -17.62 23.59 -1.44
N ALA A 448 -16.91 23.90 -2.53
CA ALA A 448 -16.20 25.17 -2.70
C ALA A 448 -17.11 26.43 -2.75
N TRP A 449 -18.43 26.26 -2.89
CA TRP A 449 -19.42 27.35 -2.88
C TRP A 449 -20.14 27.47 -1.53
N SER A 450 -19.92 26.54 -0.60
CA SER A 450 -20.44 26.62 0.76
C SER A 450 -19.64 27.63 1.59
N ASN A 451 -20.33 28.47 2.38
CA ASN A 451 -19.70 29.51 3.20
C ASN A 451 -19.09 28.94 4.48
N MET A 452 -18.10 28.05 4.32
CA MET A 452 -17.40 27.39 5.42
C MET A 452 -16.65 28.42 6.29
N LYS A 453 -16.91 28.36 7.61
CA LYS A 453 -16.20 29.13 8.63
C LYS A 453 -15.74 28.19 9.73
N CYS A 454 -14.43 28.12 9.94
CA CYS A 454 -13.81 27.49 11.10
C CYS A 454 -12.89 28.49 11.80
N THR A 455 -12.44 28.18 13.01
CA THR A 455 -11.26 28.80 13.61
C THR A 455 -10.01 28.29 12.87
N PRO A 456 -9.25 29.13 12.16
CA PRO A 456 -8.06 28.68 11.45
C PRO A 456 -6.96 28.27 12.44
N ASN A 457 -6.22 27.20 12.12
CA ASN A 457 -5.04 26.80 12.89
C ASN A 457 -4.04 27.99 12.94
N PRO A 458 -3.43 28.31 14.10
CA PRO A 458 -2.52 29.45 14.26
C PRO A 458 -1.25 29.46 13.39
N VAL A 459 -0.98 28.43 12.58
CA VAL A 459 0.01 28.48 11.49
C VAL A 459 -0.43 29.30 10.27
N PHE A 460 -1.75 29.44 10.05
CA PHE A 460 -2.33 30.22 8.96
C PHE A 460 -2.62 31.68 9.33
N VAL A 461 -2.50 32.01 10.62
CA VAL A 461 -2.69 33.38 11.12
C VAL A 461 -1.41 34.19 10.89
N TRP A 462 -1.54 35.37 10.27
CA TRP A 462 -0.44 36.31 10.07
C TRP A 462 0.13 36.80 11.41
N ARG A 463 1.45 36.93 11.48
CA ARG A 463 2.20 37.41 12.65
C ARG A 463 3.25 38.40 12.21
N GLU A 464 3.66 39.29 13.10
CA GLU A 464 4.75 40.23 12.86
C GLU A 464 6.06 39.70 13.47
N TRP A 465 7.07 39.53 12.62
CA TRP A 465 8.43 39.25 13.06
C TRP A 465 9.17 40.58 13.27
N VAL A 466 9.51 40.90 14.52
CA VAL A 466 10.37 42.05 14.85
C VAL A 466 11.80 41.73 14.42
N ILE A 467 12.32 42.47 13.44
CA ILE A 467 13.64 42.19 12.87
C ILE A 467 14.73 42.47 13.92
N TRP A 468 15.77 41.62 13.96
CA TRP A 468 16.94 41.89 14.80
C TRP A 468 17.61 43.21 14.36
N LYS A 469 17.74 44.17 15.29
CA LYS A 469 18.09 45.58 15.00
C LYS A 469 19.28 45.80 14.03
N PRO A 470 20.39 45.02 14.07
CA PRO A 470 21.46 45.14 13.07
C PRO A 470 21.01 44.82 11.64
N VAL A 471 20.16 43.81 11.47
CA VAL A 471 19.59 43.40 10.18
C VAL A 471 18.57 44.43 9.67
N ALA A 472 17.77 45.02 10.56
CA ALA A 472 16.85 46.11 10.18
C ALA A 472 17.62 47.32 9.61
N LYS A 473 18.72 47.72 10.27
CA LYS A 473 19.60 48.81 9.81
C LYS A 473 20.34 48.48 8.50
N PHE A 474 20.64 47.20 8.26
CA PHE A 474 21.18 46.75 6.98
C PHE A 474 20.11 46.80 5.87
N LEU A 475 18.88 46.33 6.14
CA LEU A 475 17.77 46.38 5.20
C LEU A 475 17.41 47.80 4.79
N SER A 476 17.36 48.76 5.72
CA SER A 476 17.09 50.18 5.41
C SER A 476 18.24 50.89 4.67
N THR A 477 19.38 50.22 4.47
CA THR A 477 20.45 50.68 3.57
C THR A 477 20.23 50.20 2.12
N ILE A 478 19.35 49.22 1.89
CA ILE A 478 19.09 48.57 0.59
C ILE A 478 17.68 48.88 0.08
N LEU A 479 16.69 48.99 0.98
CA LEU A 479 15.29 49.26 0.67
C LEU A 479 14.87 50.62 1.26
N PRO A 480 14.12 51.45 0.51
CA PRO A 480 13.65 52.75 1.01
C PRO A 480 12.51 52.59 2.02
N GLY A 481 12.86 52.45 3.30
CA GLY A 481 11.91 52.46 4.42
C GLY A 481 12.49 51.89 5.72
N GLU A 482 11.95 52.32 6.87
CA GLU A 482 12.27 51.72 8.16
C GLU A 482 11.50 50.41 8.39
N ILE A 483 11.96 49.34 7.75
CA ILE A 483 11.40 48.01 7.91
C ILE A 483 11.83 47.45 9.27
N ASN A 484 11.05 47.76 10.32
CA ASN A 484 11.26 47.27 11.69
C ASN A 484 10.55 45.92 11.96
N THR A 485 9.44 45.66 11.26
CA THR A 485 8.69 44.39 11.31
C THR A 485 8.50 43.81 9.91
N ILE A 486 8.40 42.48 9.82
CA ILE A 486 7.97 41.75 8.61
C ILE A 486 6.72 40.95 8.96
N SER A 487 5.64 41.15 8.20
CA SER A 487 4.47 40.27 8.31
C SER A 487 4.78 38.93 7.64
N TYR A 488 4.59 37.83 8.36
CA TYR A 488 4.78 36.46 7.88
C TYR A 488 3.65 35.57 8.38
N MET A 489 3.43 34.45 7.70
CA MET A 489 2.49 33.42 8.12
C MET A 489 3.31 32.17 8.46
N PRO A 490 3.24 31.59 9.68
CA PRO A 490 4.10 30.47 10.07
C PRO A 490 4.03 29.25 9.12
N TYR A 491 2.91 29.05 8.43
CA TYR A 491 2.77 28.06 7.35
C TYR A 491 3.86 28.18 6.26
N GLN A 492 4.40 29.38 6.00
CA GLN A 492 5.52 29.60 5.06
C GLN A 492 6.81 28.90 5.49
N PHE A 493 7.05 28.74 6.79
CA PHE A 493 8.17 27.97 7.31
C PHE A 493 7.93 26.46 7.10
N HIS A 494 6.72 25.96 7.39
CA HIS A 494 6.35 24.57 7.12
C HIS A 494 6.39 24.21 5.62
N LEU A 495 5.99 25.14 4.74
CA LEU A 495 6.10 25.03 3.28
C LEU A 495 7.54 24.83 2.81
N LEU A 496 8.54 25.43 3.47
CA LEU A 496 9.95 25.21 3.16
C LEU A 496 10.36 23.75 3.43
N PHE A 497 9.96 23.17 4.56
CA PHE A 497 10.23 21.74 4.83
C PHE A 497 9.52 20.82 3.84
N MET A 498 8.27 21.15 3.47
CA MET A 498 7.53 20.40 2.46
C MET A 498 8.17 20.50 1.07
N ALA A 499 8.66 21.67 0.66
CA ALA A 499 9.41 21.85 -0.58
C ALA A 499 10.73 21.06 -0.59
N CYS A 500 11.48 21.14 0.51
CA CYS A 500 12.72 20.36 0.69
C CYS A 500 12.46 18.86 0.60
N PHE A 501 11.43 18.33 1.26
CA PHE A 501 11.09 16.91 1.15
C PHE A 501 10.59 16.53 -0.26
N ALA A 502 9.69 17.32 -0.84
CA ALA A 502 9.12 17.09 -2.17
C ALA A 502 10.18 17.08 -3.28
N SER A 503 11.28 17.82 -3.11
CA SER A 503 12.39 17.83 -4.07
C SER A 503 13.54 16.89 -3.73
N LEU A 504 13.90 16.70 -2.46
CA LEU A 504 15.10 15.95 -2.09
C LEU A 504 14.81 14.48 -1.80
N VAL A 505 13.61 14.15 -1.30
CA VAL A 505 13.28 12.80 -0.81
C VAL A 505 12.16 12.14 -1.61
N ALA A 506 11.07 12.84 -1.92
CA ALA A 506 9.95 12.27 -2.67
C ALA A 506 10.35 11.64 -4.02
N PRO A 507 11.31 12.19 -4.82
CA PRO A 507 11.75 11.56 -6.07
C PRO A 507 12.41 10.18 -5.91
N PHE A 508 12.81 9.78 -4.70
CA PHE A 508 13.28 8.43 -4.41
C PHE A 508 12.16 7.37 -4.47
N GLY A 509 10.89 7.75 -4.32
CA GLY A 509 9.75 6.89 -4.67
C GLY A 509 9.80 6.47 -6.14
N GLY A 510 9.92 7.44 -7.05
CA GLY A 510 10.09 7.21 -8.49
C GLY A 510 11.40 6.51 -8.87
N PHE A 511 12.50 6.71 -8.12
CA PHE A 511 13.72 5.91 -8.32
C PHE A 511 13.54 4.45 -7.88
N PHE A 512 12.87 4.18 -6.76
CA PHE A 512 12.55 2.84 -6.28
C PHE A 512 11.63 2.10 -7.26
N ALA A 513 10.53 2.74 -7.67
CA ALA A 513 9.60 2.22 -8.67
C ALA A 513 10.31 1.95 -10.01
N SER A 514 11.17 2.87 -10.48
CA SER A 514 12.01 2.65 -11.67
C SER A 514 12.97 1.46 -11.50
N GLY A 515 13.59 1.30 -10.33
CA GLY A 515 14.50 0.20 -10.01
C GLY A 515 13.81 -1.15 -10.02
N PHE A 516 12.64 -1.22 -9.37
CA PHE A 516 11.76 -2.37 -9.39
C PHE A 516 11.42 -2.78 -10.83
N LYS A 517 10.98 -1.83 -11.69
CA LYS A 517 10.67 -2.12 -13.09
C LYS A 517 11.85 -2.69 -13.87
N ARG A 518 13.08 -2.21 -13.61
CA ARG A 518 14.30 -2.77 -14.22
C ARG A 518 14.63 -4.18 -13.73
N ALA A 519 14.42 -4.48 -12.45
CA ALA A 519 14.67 -5.82 -11.90
C ALA A 519 13.83 -6.92 -12.60
N PHE A 520 12.61 -6.57 -13.04
CA PHE A 520 11.68 -7.49 -13.71
C PHE A 520 11.58 -7.28 -15.23
N ASN A 521 12.48 -6.51 -15.83
CA ASN A 521 12.53 -6.18 -17.27
C ASN A 521 11.26 -5.57 -17.87
N ILE A 522 10.39 -4.98 -17.04
CA ILE A 522 9.21 -4.24 -17.49
C ILE A 522 9.51 -2.76 -17.73
N LYS A 523 8.62 -2.07 -18.45
CA LYS A 523 8.76 -0.66 -18.80
C LYS A 523 7.90 0.25 -17.92
N ASP A 524 6.66 -0.14 -17.70
CA ASP A 524 5.59 0.57 -16.97
C ASP A 524 4.79 -0.49 -16.17
N PHE A 525 4.09 -0.12 -15.10
CA PHE A 525 3.35 -1.10 -14.26
C PHE A 525 2.04 -1.59 -14.87
N GLY A 526 1.51 -0.85 -15.85
CA GLY A 526 0.28 -1.19 -16.58
C GLY A 526 -0.15 -0.07 -17.52
N ASP A 527 -1.30 -0.25 -18.16
CA ASP A 527 -1.87 0.70 -19.13
C ASP A 527 -3.23 1.24 -18.65
N SER A 528 -3.36 1.60 -17.37
CA SER A 528 -4.65 2.03 -16.80
C SER A 528 -5.12 3.41 -17.32
N ILE A 529 -4.24 4.24 -17.89
CA ILE A 529 -4.61 5.54 -18.46
C ILE A 529 -4.16 5.61 -19.95
N PRO A 530 -5.09 5.76 -20.91
CA PRO A 530 -4.76 5.80 -22.34
C PRO A 530 -3.72 6.88 -22.70
N GLY A 531 -2.66 6.46 -23.40
CA GLY A 531 -1.55 7.33 -23.81
C GLY A 531 -0.65 7.82 -22.67
N HIS A 532 -0.83 7.31 -21.44
CA HIS A 532 -0.30 7.91 -20.21
C HIS A 532 0.39 6.94 -19.24
N GLY A 533 0.29 5.63 -19.47
CA GLY A 533 0.95 4.58 -18.67
C GLY A 533 0.14 4.15 -17.44
N GLY A 534 0.85 3.58 -16.46
CA GLY A 534 0.24 3.07 -15.23
C GLY A 534 -0.17 4.18 -14.27
N MET A 535 -1.06 3.87 -13.34
CA MET A 535 -1.34 4.73 -12.19
C MET A 535 -0.20 4.66 -11.17
N THR A 536 0.43 3.49 -11.03
CA THR A 536 1.57 3.27 -10.13
C THR A 536 2.74 4.19 -10.47
N ASP A 537 3.02 4.34 -11.76
CA ASP A 537 4.04 5.24 -12.34
C ASP A 537 3.76 6.75 -12.14
N ARG A 538 2.67 7.10 -11.45
CA ARG A 538 2.23 8.49 -11.16
C ARG A 538 2.08 8.76 -9.68
N MET A 539 1.87 7.71 -8.89
CA MET A 539 1.58 7.80 -7.46
C MET A 539 2.79 7.44 -6.57
N ASP A 540 3.86 6.88 -7.13
CA ASP A 540 5.06 6.46 -6.40
C ASP A 540 5.71 7.58 -5.54
N CYS A 541 5.92 8.76 -6.11
CA CYS A 541 6.39 9.95 -5.38
C CYS A 541 5.29 10.55 -4.47
N GLN A 542 4.02 10.43 -4.88
CA GLN A 542 2.88 11.02 -4.16
C GLN A 542 2.55 10.28 -2.86
N PHE A 543 2.66 8.94 -2.83
CA PHE A 543 2.52 8.15 -1.61
C PHE A 543 3.59 8.54 -0.58
N LEU A 544 4.85 8.64 -1.00
CA LEU A 544 5.96 9.03 -0.12
C LEU A 544 5.79 10.47 0.42
N MET A 545 5.29 11.40 -0.40
CA MET A 545 4.95 12.76 0.05
C MET A 545 3.78 12.77 1.04
N GLY A 546 2.71 12.02 0.77
CA GLY A 546 1.53 11.95 1.62
C GLY A 546 1.80 11.37 3.01
N VAL A 547 2.63 10.31 3.08
CA VAL A 547 3.16 9.75 4.34
C VAL A 547 3.94 10.81 5.11
N PHE A 548 4.86 11.52 4.45
CA PHE A 548 5.66 12.57 5.10
C PHE A 548 4.79 13.70 5.65
N VAL A 549 3.83 14.20 4.89
CA VAL A 549 2.96 15.29 5.35
C VAL A 549 2.14 14.89 6.56
N TYR A 550 1.61 13.66 6.60
CA TYR A 550 0.84 13.20 7.76
C TYR A 550 1.69 13.15 9.03
N VAL A 551 2.91 12.61 8.94
CA VAL A 551 3.86 12.56 10.07
C VAL A 551 4.27 13.99 10.47
N TYR A 552 4.64 14.83 9.50
CA TYR A 552 5.08 16.20 9.76
C TYR A 552 3.97 17.06 10.39
N TYR A 553 2.74 16.97 9.87
CA TYR A 553 1.57 17.63 10.44
C TYR A 553 1.31 17.14 11.87
N SER A 554 1.31 15.81 12.08
CA SER A 554 1.08 15.21 13.41
C SER A 554 2.17 15.52 14.43
N SER A 555 3.39 15.89 14.02
CA SER A 555 4.50 16.21 14.92
C SER A 555 4.71 17.71 15.17
N PHE A 556 4.30 18.58 14.23
CA PHE A 556 4.66 20.01 14.28
C PHE A 556 3.50 21.00 14.09
N ILE A 557 2.29 20.54 13.74
CA ILE A 557 1.17 21.42 13.32
C ILE A 557 -0.16 21.07 14.00
N ARG A 558 -0.43 19.79 14.24
CA ARG A 558 -1.64 19.32 14.92
C ARG A 558 -1.72 19.89 16.35
N GLU A 559 -2.78 20.63 16.64
CA GLU A 559 -3.01 21.18 17.97
C GLU A 559 -3.67 20.16 18.90
N HIS A 560 -3.10 19.96 20.08
CA HIS A 560 -3.73 19.21 21.16
C HIS A 560 -4.61 20.14 22.00
N ASN A 561 -5.72 20.60 21.41
CA ASN A 561 -6.70 21.46 22.07
C ASN A 561 -7.48 20.68 23.16
N VAL A 562 -6.91 20.61 24.36
CA VAL A 562 -7.52 19.94 25.51
C VAL A 562 -8.69 20.78 26.03
N THR A 563 -9.92 20.26 25.89
CA THR A 563 -11.12 20.94 26.38
C THR A 563 -11.31 20.71 27.88
N VAL A 564 -11.93 21.67 28.59
CA VAL A 564 -12.30 21.51 30.01
C VAL A 564 -13.18 20.27 30.23
N GLY A 565 -14.09 19.96 29.29
CA GLY A 565 -14.90 18.74 29.32
C GLY A 565 -14.08 17.45 29.23
N SER A 566 -13.05 17.40 28.38
CA SER A 566 -12.14 16.25 28.33
C SER A 566 -11.24 16.14 29.57
N VAL A 567 -10.77 17.26 30.14
CA VAL A 567 -10.04 17.23 31.42
C VAL A 567 -10.95 16.68 32.52
N LEU A 568 -12.17 17.21 32.64
CA LEU A 568 -13.15 16.76 33.63
C LEU A 568 -13.52 15.27 33.44
N GLN A 569 -13.65 14.79 32.19
CA GLN A 569 -13.89 13.38 31.93
C GLN A 569 -12.70 12.52 32.39
N THR A 570 -11.45 12.89 32.07
CA THR A 570 -10.25 12.17 32.52
C THR A 570 -10.12 12.16 34.04
N ILE A 571 -10.44 13.28 34.71
CA ILE A 571 -10.50 13.38 36.17
C ILE A 571 -11.56 12.41 36.73
N VAL A 572 -12.82 12.53 36.29
CA VAL A 572 -13.96 11.78 36.86
C VAL A 572 -13.91 10.28 36.55
N SER A 573 -13.29 9.86 35.44
CA SER A 573 -13.17 8.44 35.06
C SER A 573 -11.81 7.80 35.36
N GLY A 574 -10.81 8.59 35.75
CA GLY A 574 -9.41 8.14 35.89
C GLY A 574 -8.77 8.39 37.26
N LEU A 575 -9.38 9.18 38.15
CA LEU A 575 -8.88 9.48 39.49
C LEU A 575 -9.90 9.09 40.56
N THR A 576 -9.44 8.66 41.74
CA THR A 576 -10.30 8.43 42.92
C THR A 576 -10.82 9.74 43.51
N VAL A 577 -11.78 9.68 44.43
CA VAL A 577 -12.36 10.90 45.05
C VAL A 577 -11.30 11.68 45.85
N GLU A 578 -10.34 10.98 46.44
CA GLU A 578 -9.21 11.52 47.17
C GLU A 578 -8.26 12.27 46.23
N GLU A 579 -7.84 11.63 45.14
CA GLU A 579 -6.99 12.23 44.10
C GLU A 579 -7.67 13.44 43.42
N GLN A 580 -8.99 13.39 43.24
CA GLN A 580 -9.77 14.53 42.73
C GLN A 580 -9.74 15.73 43.70
N LEU A 581 -9.81 15.50 45.01
CA LEU A 581 -9.72 16.55 46.03
C LEU A 581 -8.31 17.13 46.15
N GLU A 582 -7.28 16.29 46.07
CA GLU A 582 -5.87 16.71 46.02
C GLU A 582 -5.59 17.59 44.79
N LEU A 583 -6.02 17.15 43.60
CA LEU A 583 -5.90 17.93 42.36
C LEU A 583 -6.63 19.29 42.44
N ILE A 584 -7.80 19.35 43.07
CA ILE A 584 -8.54 20.61 43.28
C ILE A 584 -7.79 21.53 44.26
N TYR A 585 -7.19 20.99 45.31
CA TYR A 585 -6.38 21.76 46.27
C TYR A 585 -5.14 22.37 45.58
N ASP A 586 -4.38 21.56 44.85
CA ASP A 586 -3.15 21.99 44.17
C ASP A 586 -3.43 22.96 43.02
N LEU A 587 -4.47 22.72 42.22
CA LEU A 587 -4.88 23.66 41.18
C LEU A 587 -5.30 25.02 41.79
N LYS A 588 -6.00 25.00 42.92
CA LYS A 588 -6.38 26.22 43.65
C LYS A 588 -5.17 26.92 44.28
N HIS A 589 -4.18 26.18 44.75
CA HIS A 589 -2.92 26.73 45.24
C HIS A 589 -2.12 27.39 44.10
N TYR A 590 -1.95 26.70 42.97
CA TYR A 590 -1.25 27.20 41.79
C TYR A 590 -1.86 28.49 41.25
N LEU A 591 -3.20 28.55 41.09
CA LEU A 591 -3.89 29.73 40.56
C LEU A 591 -3.81 30.94 41.52
N ARG A 592 -3.87 30.70 42.84
CA ARG A 592 -3.58 31.74 43.86
C ARG A 592 -2.13 32.23 43.77
N GLY A 593 -1.18 31.34 43.46
CA GLY A 593 0.22 31.70 43.17
C GLY A 593 0.39 32.62 41.94
N GLN A 594 -0.57 32.62 41.01
CA GLN A 594 -0.62 33.58 39.89
C GLN A 594 -1.45 34.84 40.19
N GLY A 595 -1.86 35.05 41.45
CA GLY A 595 -2.68 36.19 41.86
C GLY A 595 -4.17 36.08 41.51
N ILE A 596 -4.62 34.92 41.02
CA ILE A 596 -6.03 34.69 40.65
C ILE A 596 -6.81 34.28 41.91
N THR A 597 -7.85 35.06 42.24
CA THR A 597 -8.66 34.84 43.44
C THR A 597 -9.74 33.78 43.18
N ILE A 598 -9.71 32.70 43.98
CA ILE A 598 -10.61 31.53 43.92
C ILE A 598 -10.85 31.04 45.36
#